data_AF-A0A401NWC5-F1
#
_entry.id   AF-A0A401NWC5-F1
#
_cell.length_a   1.000
_cell.length_b   1.000
_cell.length_c   1.000
_cell.angle_alpha   90.00
_cell.angle_beta   90.00
_cell.angle_gamma   90.00
#
_symmetry.space_group_name_H-M   'P 1'
#
loop_
_entity.id
_entity.type
_entity.pdbx_description
1 polymer ?
#
loop_
_entity_poly.entity_id
_entity_poly.type
_entity_poly.pdbx_seq_one_letter_code
_entity_poly.pdbx_strand_id
1 'polypeptide(L)'
;MSSRVAAAAAAGLGVALATGLGVVAGLWVAVGLGLAALGVGRLWGAYRQSHPELVRVGEISRLFIYPVKSCKGIPLTEVEVDELGMKKGPLKDRQWLIVDEKWRMITDPFETANVKSCEDVQTVYNDTSSCMMMSEATVEDFNTKLEIKVKMENFRPVVVVKDCKPYAEDTWKGLQIGTTKLYRRMACTRCIFTTVDPDTGIIDKKEPLETLKRYRQCDPAEKHIYKSVPVFGSHYGIEKPGVIRVGDPVYMIVEQKE
;
A
#
# COMPACT_ATOMS: atom_id res chain seq x y z
N MET A 1 19.75 -37.42 79.85
CA MET A 1 18.61 -37.16 78.94
C MET A 1 18.88 -36.00 77.97
N SER A 2 20.10 -35.87 77.39
CA SER A 2 20.47 -34.65 76.64
C SER A 2 21.20 -34.88 75.30
N SER A 3 21.77 -36.05 75.02
CA SER A 3 22.61 -36.24 73.83
C SER A 3 21.91 -36.74 72.56
N ARG A 4 20.66 -37.21 72.63
CA ARG A 4 19.93 -37.77 71.47
C ARG A 4 19.04 -36.77 70.72
N VAL A 5 18.76 -35.59 71.28
CA VAL A 5 17.87 -34.58 70.66
C VAL A 5 18.65 -33.66 69.69
N ALA A 6 19.96 -33.46 69.89
CA ALA A 6 20.76 -32.55 69.06
C ALA A 6 21.08 -33.10 67.65
N ALA A 7 21.23 -34.43 67.50
CA ALA A 7 21.63 -35.04 66.23
C ALA A 7 20.52 -35.02 65.15
N ALA A 8 19.24 -35.07 65.56
CA ALA A 8 18.11 -35.03 64.62
C ALA A 8 17.88 -33.63 64.04
N ALA A 9 18.19 -32.56 64.79
CA ALA A 9 18.06 -31.18 64.32
C ALA A 9 19.10 -30.82 63.25
N ALA A 10 20.34 -31.34 63.36
CA ALA A 10 21.40 -31.08 62.39
C ALA A 10 21.16 -31.78 61.02
N ALA A 11 20.56 -32.96 61.02
CA ALA A 11 20.22 -33.69 59.79
C ALA A 11 19.05 -33.04 59.02
N GLY A 12 18.06 -32.46 59.73
CA GLY A 12 16.93 -31.75 59.11
C GLY A 12 17.33 -30.41 58.46
N LEU A 13 18.26 -29.66 59.06
CA LEU A 13 18.77 -28.41 58.48
C LEU A 13 19.61 -28.63 57.22
N GLY A 14 20.42 -29.70 57.16
CA GLY A 14 21.24 -30.01 55.98
C GLY A 14 20.42 -30.37 54.74
N VAL A 15 19.31 -31.10 54.92
CA VAL A 15 18.38 -31.46 53.83
C VAL A 15 17.54 -30.25 53.37
N ALA A 16 17.15 -29.36 54.28
CA ALA A 16 16.43 -28.12 53.95
C ALA A 16 17.30 -27.11 53.19
N LEU A 17 18.59 -26.97 53.54
CA LEU A 17 19.52 -26.12 52.80
C LEU A 17 19.82 -26.67 51.39
N ALA A 18 20.01 -27.98 51.26
CA ALA A 18 20.31 -28.62 49.97
C ALA A 18 19.11 -28.56 49.01
N THR A 19 17.88 -28.71 49.52
CA THR A 19 16.65 -28.56 48.72
C THR A 19 16.38 -27.08 48.36
N GLY A 20 16.63 -26.14 49.27
CA GLY A 20 16.52 -24.70 48.99
C GLY A 20 17.49 -24.20 47.91
N LEU A 21 18.76 -24.63 47.95
CA LEU A 21 19.76 -24.29 46.93
C LEU A 21 19.41 -24.86 45.55
N GLY A 22 18.89 -26.09 45.48
CA GLY A 22 18.44 -26.71 44.23
C GLY A 22 17.23 -26.00 43.61
N VAL A 23 16.27 -25.57 44.43
CA VAL A 23 15.10 -24.81 43.97
C VAL A 23 15.51 -23.43 43.45
N VAL A 24 16.41 -22.73 44.15
CA VAL A 24 16.91 -21.42 43.72
C VAL A 24 17.72 -21.53 42.42
N ALA A 25 18.59 -22.53 42.29
CA ALA A 25 19.34 -22.78 41.05
C ALA A 25 18.41 -23.12 39.87
N GLY A 26 17.38 -23.94 40.08
CA GLY A 26 16.37 -24.25 39.07
C GLY A 26 15.59 -23.01 38.61
N LEU A 27 15.28 -22.09 39.53
CA LEU A 27 14.61 -20.83 39.21
C LEU A 27 15.46 -19.95 38.29
N TRP A 28 16.77 -19.82 38.57
CA TRP A 28 17.69 -19.04 37.73
C TRP A 28 17.90 -19.66 36.34
N VAL A 29 17.94 -20.99 36.23
CA VAL A 29 17.99 -21.67 34.93
C VAL A 29 16.71 -21.42 34.12
N ALA A 30 15.54 -21.52 34.75
CA ALA A 30 14.27 -21.24 34.08
C ALA A 30 14.16 -19.78 33.62
N VAL A 31 14.58 -18.82 34.46
CA VAL A 31 14.67 -17.40 34.09
C VAL A 31 15.65 -17.19 32.93
N GLY A 32 16.83 -17.82 32.98
CA GLY A 32 17.83 -17.74 31.92
C GLY A 32 17.33 -18.27 30.58
N LEU A 33 16.67 -19.43 30.58
CA LEU A 33 16.04 -20.02 29.38
C LEU A 33 14.89 -19.15 28.86
N GLY A 34 14.07 -18.58 29.75
CA GLY A 34 12.99 -17.66 29.37
C GLY A 34 13.53 -16.38 28.73
N LEU A 35 14.58 -15.77 29.29
CA LEU A 35 15.24 -14.60 28.72
C LEU A 35 15.91 -14.92 27.38
N ALA A 36 16.54 -16.09 27.24
CA ALA A 36 17.12 -16.54 25.99
C ALA A 36 16.06 -16.76 24.90
N ALA A 37 14.93 -17.39 25.22
CA ALA A 37 13.82 -17.58 24.30
C ALA A 37 13.21 -16.24 23.86
N LEU A 38 13.04 -15.29 24.79
CA LEU A 38 12.60 -13.93 24.47
C LEU A 38 13.61 -13.18 23.59
N GLY A 39 14.91 -13.34 23.86
CA GLY A 39 15.99 -12.76 23.05
C GLY A 39 16.00 -13.32 21.63
N VAL A 40 15.93 -14.65 21.48
CA VAL A 40 15.83 -15.33 20.18
C VAL A 40 14.55 -14.92 19.45
N GLY A 41 13.41 -14.86 20.15
CA GLY A 41 12.14 -14.42 19.58
C GLY A 41 12.21 -13.00 19.03
N ARG A 42 12.82 -12.06 19.77
CA ARG A 42 13.03 -10.67 19.31
C ARG A 42 13.98 -10.59 18.12
N LEU A 43 15.10 -11.32 18.15
CA LEU A 43 16.05 -11.35 17.04
C LEU A 43 15.44 -11.98 15.79
N TRP A 44 14.67 -13.06 15.96
CA TRP A 44 13.95 -13.71 14.88
C TRP A 44 12.86 -12.80 14.30
N GLY A 45 12.11 -12.09 15.15
CA GLY A 45 11.14 -11.08 14.72
C GLY A 45 11.79 -9.96 13.91
N ALA A 46 12.89 -9.38 14.41
CA ALA A 46 13.63 -8.34 13.69
C ALA A 46 14.26 -8.85 12.37
N TYR A 47 14.77 -10.09 12.36
CA TYR A 47 15.28 -10.73 11.14
C TYR A 47 14.17 -10.93 10.10
N ARG A 48 13.01 -11.43 10.53
CA ARG A 48 11.86 -11.68 9.66
C ARG A 48 11.26 -10.39 9.12
N GLN A 49 11.22 -9.33 9.94
CA GLN A 49 10.78 -8.00 9.51
C GLN A 49 11.74 -7.35 8.51
N SER A 50 13.04 -7.67 8.57
CA SER A 50 14.03 -7.20 7.59
C SER A 50 14.09 -8.03 6.30
N HIS A 51 13.52 -9.24 6.29
CA HIS A 51 13.48 -10.14 5.14
C HIS A 51 12.05 -10.57 4.84
N PRO A 52 11.20 -9.65 4.34
CA PRO A 52 9.82 -9.97 4.04
C PRO A 52 9.73 -10.97 2.88
N GLU A 53 8.70 -11.81 2.93
CA GLU A 53 8.38 -12.71 1.84
C GLU A 53 7.80 -11.90 0.66
N LEU A 54 8.33 -12.17 -0.55
CA LEU A 54 7.94 -11.50 -1.78
C LEU A 54 7.18 -12.47 -2.68
N VAL A 55 5.93 -12.15 -2.99
CA VAL A 55 5.09 -12.94 -3.90
C VAL A 55 4.92 -12.18 -5.20
N ARG A 56 5.30 -12.77 -6.34
CA ARG A 56 5.09 -12.14 -7.64
C ARG A 56 3.59 -12.02 -7.91
N VAL A 57 3.11 -10.80 -8.16
CA VAL A 57 1.70 -10.51 -8.43
C VAL A 57 1.43 -10.02 -9.84
N GLY A 58 2.46 -9.65 -10.60
CA GLY A 58 2.31 -9.24 -11.99
C GLY A 58 3.61 -8.72 -12.60
N GLU A 59 3.46 -7.99 -13.70
CA GLU A 59 4.53 -7.31 -14.42
C GLU A 59 4.04 -5.96 -14.93
N ILE A 60 4.91 -4.95 -14.97
CA ILE A 60 4.55 -3.64 -15.51
C ILE A 60 4.41 -3.72 -17.02
N SER A 61 3.22 -3.44 -17.53
CA SER A 61 2.96 -3.42 -18.97
C SER A 61 3.14 -2.03 -19.57
N ARG A 62 2.73 -0.98 -18.85
CA ARG A 62 2.74 0.41 -19.36
C ARG A 62 3.04 1.39 -18.24
N LEU A 63 3.76 2.46 -18.59
CA LEU A 63 4.01 3.60 -17.71
C LEU A 63 3.52 4.88 -18.40
N PHE A 64 3.02 5.81 -17.60
CA PHE A 64 2.59 7.12 -18.06
C PHE A 64 3.05 8.22 -17.11
N ILE A 65 3.15 9.44 -17.62
CA ILE A 65 3.25 10.64 -16.81
C ILE A 65 2.21 11.67 -17.26
N TYR A 66 1.61 12.38 -16.31
CA TYR A 66 0.56 13.36 -16.54
C TYR A 66 0.95 14.71 -15.93
N PRO A 67 1.83 15.52 -16.57
CA PRO A 67 2.32 16.77 -15.99
C PRO A 67 1.22 17.75 -15.62
N VAL A 68 0.18 17.84 -16.46
CA VAL A 68 -1.04 18.61 -16.20
C VAL A 68 -2.16 17.63 -15.87
N LYS A 69 -2.88 17.90 -14.78
CA LYS A 69 -4.05 17.11 -14.43
C LYS A 69 -5.06 17.10 -15.58
N SER A 70 -5.76 15.98 -15.75
CA SER A 70 -6.81 15.78 -16.77
C SER A 70 -6.39 15.83 -18.25
N CYS A 71 -5.15 16.22 -18.57
CA CYS A 71 -4.58 16.14 -19.93
C CYS A 71 -4.09 14.74 -20.28
N LYS A 72 -4.00 14.42 -21.58
CA LYS A 72 -3.50 13.13 -22.09
C LYS A 72 -2.13 12.78 -21.50
N GLY A 73 -1.97 11.51 -21.11
CA GLY A 73 -0.72 11.00 -20.56
C GLY A 73 0.35 10.82 -21.62
N ILE A 74 1.60 11.05 -21.23
CA ILE A 74 2.76 10.77 -22.05
C ILE A 74 3.23 9.35 -21.71
N PRO A 75 3.25 8.41 -22.67
CA PRO A 75 3.72 7.05 -22.41
C PRO A 75 5.23 7.06 -22.16
N LEU A 76 5.67 6.26 -21.18
CA LEU A 76 7.06 6.11 -20.79
C LEU A 76 7.48 4.64 -20.83
N THR A 77 8.79 4.41 -20.99
CA THR A 77 9.41 3.09 -20.81
C THR A 77 10.03 2.93 -19.42
N GLU A 78 10.35 4.05 -18.77
CA GLU A 78 10.86 4.09 -17.40
C GLU A 78 10.48 5.41 -16.72
N VAL A 79 10.39 5.38 -15.41
CA VAL A 79 10.06 6.54 -14.56
C VAL A 79 10.91 6.51 -13.30
N GLU A 80 11.40 7.68 -12.91
CA GLU A 80 12.09 7.88 -11.64
C GLU A 80 11.07 8.15 -10.55
N VAL A 81 11.24 7.51 -9.40
CA VAL A 81 10.42 7.70 -8.21
C VAL A 81 11.30 8.36 -7.16
N ASP A 82 10.97 9.59 -6.78
CA ASP A 82 11.59 10.30 -5.65
C ASP A 82 10.62 10.38 -4.46
N GLU A 83 11.00 11.08 -3.38
CA GLU A 83 10.14 11.19 -2.19
C GLU A 83 8.83 11.95 -2.44
N LEU A 84 8.79 12.81 -3.46
CA LEU A 84 7.63 13.65 -3.78
C LEU A 84 6.71 12.97 -4.79
N GLY A 85 7.27 12.16 -5.69
CA GLY A 85 6.48 11.39 -6.63
C GLY A 85 7.24 10.84 -7.82
N MET A 86 6.52 10.64 -8.91
CA MET A 86 7.07 10.11 -10.16
C MET A 86 7.47 11.22 -11.11
N LYS A 87 8.63 11.07 -11.76
CA LYS A 87 9.17 12.03 -12.72
C LYS A 87 9.95 11.37 -13.84
N LYS A 88 10.11 12.11 -14.95
CA LYS A 88 11.01 11.78 -16.04
C LYS A 88 11.68 13.06 -16.53
N GLY A 89 12.96 13.23 -16.22
CA GLY A 89 13.68 14.48 -16.49
C GLY A 89 12.97 15.68 -15.86
N PRO A 90 12.59 16.72 -16.64
CA PRO A 90 11.90 17.90 -16.10
C PRO A 90 10.42 17.67 -15.83
N LEU A 91 9.82 16.58 -16.30
CA LEU A 91 8.40 16.29 -16.14
C LEU A 91 8.15 15.58 -14.81
N LYS A 92 7.26 16.11 -13.97
CA LYS A 92 6.74 15.40 -12.79
C LYS A 92 5.24 15.11 -12.96
N ASP A 93 4.78 14.01 -12.39
CA ASP A 93 3.37 13.64 -12.43
C ASP A 93 2.49 14.62 -11.64
N ARG A 94 1.40 15.07 -12.28
CA ARG A 94 0.40 16.04 -11.78
C ARG A 94 1.00 17.29 -11.15
N GLN A 95 2.09 17.82 -11.72
CA GLN A 95 2.75 19.01 -11.18
C GLN A 95 1.93 20.29 -11.38
N TRP A 96 1.15 20.36 -12.45
CA TRP A 96 0.50 21.59 -12.88
C TRP A 96 -1.02 21.46 -12.90
N LEU A 97 -1.65 22.57 -12.53
CA LEU A 97 -3.08 22.77 -12.60
C LEU A 97 -3.36 24.08 -13.34
N ILE A 98 -4.29 24.03 -14.30
CA ILE A 98 -4.70 25.22 -15.06
C ILE A 98 -5.91 25.82 -14.35
N VAL A 99 -5.83 27.13 -14.08
CA VAL A 99 -6.91 27.93 -13.53
C VAL A 99 -7.39 28.96 -14.55
N ASP A 100 -8.65 29.36 -14.43
CA ASP A 100 -9.18 30.51 -15.18
C ASP A 100 -8.87 31.85 -14.49
N GLU A 101 -9.29 32.95 -15.13
CA GLU A 101 -9.15 34.32 -14.62
C GLU A 101 -9.81 34.58 -13.25
N LYS A 102 -10.73 33.70 -12.83
CA LYS A 102 -11.45 33.77 -11.55
C LYS A 102 -10.86 32.81 -10.52
N TRP A 103 -9.65 32.28 -10.77
CA TRP A 103 -8.98 31.28 -9.93
C TRP A 103 -9.74 29.95 -9.79
N ARG A 104 -10.65 29.64 -10.73
CA ARG A 104 -11.35 28.35 -10.73
C ARG A 104 -10.49 27.31 -11.42
N MET A 105 -10.40 26.14 -10.81
CA MET A 105 -9.64 25.01 -11.36
C MET A 105 -10.32 24.47 -12.63
N ILE A 106 -9.66 24.58 -13.78
CA ILE A 106 -10.17 24.05 -15.07
C ILE A 106 -9.85 22.56 -15.20
N THR A 107 -8.62 22.18 -14.85
CA THR A 107 -8.15 20.79 -14.93
C THR A 107 -8.48 19.99 -13.68
N ASP A 108 -9.17 20.60 -12.72
CA ASP A 108 -9.75 19.94 -11.55
C ASP A 108 -11.05 20.61 -11.07
N PRO A 109 -12.13 20.62 -11.87
CA PRO A 109 -13.36 21.30 -11.51
C PRO A 109 -14.13 20.60 -10.38
N PHE A 110 -13.54 19.63 -9.69
CA PHE A 110 -14.14 18.98 -8.54
C PHE A 110 -13.53 19.46 -7.23
N GLU A 111 -14.35 20.20 -6.50
CA GLU A 111 -14.35 20.30 -5.05
C GLU A 111 -14.29 18.86 -4.50
N THR A 112 -13.12 18.44 -3.99
CA THR A 112 -12.98 17.19 -3.25
C THR A 112 -13.93 17.26 -2.06
N ALA A 113 -15.17 16.81 -2.24
CA ALA A 113 -16.21 16.86 -1.23
C ALA A 113 -15.85 15.88 -0.10
N ASN A 114 -14.96 16.32 0.79
CA ASN A 114 -14.60 15.74 2.08
C ASN A 114 -14.27 14.23 2.04
N VAL A 115 -13.42 13.78 1.11
CA VAL A 115 -12.62 12.57 1.36
C VAL A 115 -11.49 13.02 2.26
N LYS A 116 -11.38 12.46 3.47
CA LYS A 116 -10.26 12.79 4.35
C LYS A 116 -8.97 12.36 3.65
N SER A 117 -8.07 13.30 3.39
CA SER A 117 -6.71 12.96 3.01
C SER A 117 -6.08 12.15 4.14
N CYS A 118 -5.34 11.09 3.81
CA CYS A 118 -4.51 10.43 4.81
C CYS A 118 -3.38 11.38 5.18
N GLU A 119 -3.37 11.87 6.42
CA GLU A 119 -2.58 13.02 6.92
C GLU A 119 -1.04 12.89 6.77
N ASP A 120 -0.51 11.72 6.40
CA ASP A 120 0.93 11.42 6.48
C ASP A 120 1.73 11.44 5.15
N VAL A 121 1.30 12.12 4.08
CA VAL A 121 2.17 12.28 2.88
C VAL A 121 2.29 13.73 2.46
N GLN A 122 3.54 14.18 2.37
CA GLN A 122 3.92 15.47 1.80
C GLN A 122 3.88 15.40 0.26
N THR A 123 2.70 15.18 -0.32
CA THR A 123 2.50 15.30 -1.77
C THR A 123 2.21 16.75 -2.13
N VAL A 124 2.96 17.34 -3.05
CA VAL A 124 2.85 18.78 -3.34
C VAL A 124 1.55 19.12 -4.10
N TYR A 125 1.18 18.32 -5.12
CA TYR A 125 0.06 18.62 -6.02
C TYR A 125 -0.76 17.37 -6.44
N ASN A 126 -0.52 16.21 -5.83
CA ASN A 126 -1.30 15.01 -6.11
C ASN A 126 -2.54 14.96 -5.22
N ASP A 127 -3.70 14.64 -5.81
CA ASP A 127 -5.01 14.61 -5.15
C ASP A 127 -5.04 13.80 -3.85
N THR A 128 -4.24 12.72 -3.78
CA THR A 128 -4.24 11.83 -2.61
C THR A 128 -3.02 10.91 -2.54
N SER A 129 -2.35 10.59 -3.67
CA SER A 129 -1.05 9.91 -3.66
C SER A 129 -0.23 10.13 -4.92
N SER A 130 1.08 9.89 -4.81
CA SER A 130 2.04 10.10 -5.91
C SER A 130 2.11 9.00 -6.96
N CYS A 131 1.47 7.86 -6.72
CA CYS A 131 1.43 6.72 -7.63
C CYS A 131 0.00 6.18 -7.71
N MET A 132 -0.63 6.28 -8.88
CA MET A 132 -1.89 5.58 -9.13
C MET A 132 -1.63 4.37 -10.03
N MET A 133 -2.06 3.20 -9.58
CA MET A 133 -1.81 1.92 -10.24
C MET A 133 -3.11 1.17 -10.52
N MET A 134 -3.14 0.50 -11.67
CA MET A 134 -4.27 -0.31 -12.14
C MET A 134 -3.79 -1.53 -12.90
N SER A 135 -4.62 -2.57 -12.97
CA SER A 135 -4.35 -3.73 -13.82
C SER A 135 -5.08 -3.70 -15.15
N GLU A 136 -4.48 -4.28 -16.19
CA GLU A 136 -5.14 -4.48 -17.49
C GLU A 136 -6.40 -5.32 -17.34
N ALA A 137 -6.31 -6.40 -16.55
CA ALA A 137 -7.42 -7.29 -16.24
C ALA A 137 -8.62 -6.57 -15.61
N THR A 138 -8.40 -5.57 -14.74
CA THR A 138 -9.47 -4.73 -14.18
C THR A 138 -10.22 -3.96 -15.25
N VAL A 139 -9.51 -3.34 -16.21
CA VAL A 139 -10.16 -2.56 -17.28
C VAL A 139 -10.83 -3.46 -18.29
N GLU A 140 -10.25 -4.62 -18.59
CA GLU A 140 -10.86 -5.64 -19.45
C GLU A 140 -12.17 -6.16 -18.86
N ASP A 141 -12.18 -6.56 -17.58
CA ASP A 141 -13.39 -7.00 -16.89
C ASP A 141 -14.44 -5.88 -16.82
N PHE A 142 -14.02 -4.65 -16.54
CA PHE A 142 -14.94 -3.52 -16.49
C PHE A 142 -15.57 -3.23 -17.87
N ASN A 143 -14.80 -3.35 -18.95
CA ASN A 143 -15.28 -3.16 -20.32
C ASN A 143 -16.34 -4.19 -20.73
N THR A 144 -16.45 -5.35 -20.07
CA THR A 144 -17.56 -6.29 -20.31
C THR A 144 -18.92 -5.76 -19.87
N LYS A 145 -18.93 -4.70 -19.05
CA LYS A 145 -20.12 -4.10 -18.43
C LYS A 145 -20.57 -2.82 -19.15
N LEU A 146 -19.86 -2.43 -20.21
CA LEU A 146 -20.09 -1.19 -20.94
C LEU A 146 -20.49 -1.48 -22.38
N GLU A 147 -21.39 -0.65 -22.92
CA GLU A 147 -21.71 -0.65 -24.35
C GLU A 147 -20.56 -0.04 -25.16
N ILE A 148 -20.04 1.10 -24.69
CA ILE A 148 -18.89 1.79 -25.28
C ILE A 148 -17.67 1.50 -24.39
N LYS A 149 -16.68 0.81 -24.98
CA LYS A 149 -15.47 0.43 -24.25
C LYS A 149 -14.60 1.64 -23.96
N VAL A 150 -14.04 1.67 -22.76
CA VAL A 150 -13.08 2.69 -22.31
C VAL A 150 -11.66 2.17 -22.37
N LYS A 151 -10.71 3.10 -22.45
CA LYS A 151 -9.28 2.80 -22.46
C LYS A 151 -8.70 2.97 -21.05
N MET A 152 -7.51 2.43 -20.83
CA MET A 152 -6.79 2.58 -19.56
C MET A 152 -6.56 4.08 -19.21
N GLU A 153 -6.32 4.88 -20.24
CA GLU A 153 -6.03 6.31 -20.18
C GLU A 153 -7.20 7.14 -19.65
N ASN A 154 -8.45 6.67 -19.78
CA ASN A 154 -9.61 7.30 -19.15
C ASN A 154 -9.47 7.37 -17.62
N PHE A 155 -8.79 6.38 -17.02
CA PHE A 155 -8.59 6.31 -15.57
C PHE A 155 -7.29 6.97 -15.12
N ARG A 156 -6.39 7.29 -16.05
CA ARG A 156 -5.14 8.03 -15.82
C ARG A 156 -4.14 7.39 -14.82
N PRO A 157 -3.89 6.06 -14.88
CA PRO A 157 -2.88 5.44 -14.03
C PRO A 157 -1.47 5.79 -14.50
N VAL A 158 -0.57 5.94 -13.54
CA VAL A 158 0.86 6.12 -13.80
C VAL A 158 1.52 4.78 -14.08
N VAL A 159 1.10 3.74 -13.36
CA VAL A 159 1.61 2.37 -13.51
C VAL A 159 0.46 1.43 -13.90
N VAL A 160 0.69 0.66 -14.96
CA VAL A 160 -0.23 -0.39 -15.40
C VAL A 160 0.44 -1.75 -15.24
N VAL A 161 -0.28 -2.68 -14.63
CA VAL A 161 0.19 -4.04 -14.34
C VAL A 161 -0.60 -5.07 -15.15
N LYS A 162 0.08 -6.05 -15.73
CA LYS A 162 -0.52 -7.22 -16.37
C LYS A 162 -0.24 -8.49 -15.56
N ASP A 163 -0.74 -9.61 -16.06
CA ASP A 163 -0.52 -10.96 -15.48
C ASP A 163 -1.07 -11.10 -14.06
N CYS A 164 -2.20 -10.46 -13.78
CA CYS A 164 -2.91 -10.56 -12.51
C CYS A 164 -4.42 -10.74 -12.71
N LYS A 165 -5.13 -11.13 -11.65
CA LYS A 165 -6.59 -11.25 -11.68
C LYS A 165 -7.23 -9.85 -11.71
N PRO A 166 -8.43 -9.69 -12.29
CA PRO A 166 -9.17 -8.44 -12.17
C PRO A 166 -9.29 -8.02 -10.70
N TYR A 167 -9.04 -6.74 -10.42
CA TYR A 167 -9.08 -6.10 -9.10
C TYR A 167 -8.05 -6.61 -8.10
N ALA A 168 -7.04 -7.38 -8.52
CA ALA A 168 -5.98 -7.84 -7.61
C ALA A 168 -5.29 -6.66 -6.91
N GLU A 169 -5.19 -5.50 -7.57
CA GLU A 169 -4.60 -4.28 -7.02
C GLU A 169 -5.28 -3.73 -5.76
N ASP A 170 -6.51 -4.15 -5.47
CA ASP A 170 -7.22 -3.76 -4.24
C ASP A 170 -6.61 -4.41 -2.99
N THR A 171 -5.90 -5.55 -3.18
CA THR A 171 -5.36 -6.37 -2.09
C THR A 171 -3.88 -6.12 -1.80
N TRP A 172 -3.15 -5.51 -2.72
CA TRP A 172 -1.71 -5.32 -2.58
C TRP A 172 -1.40 -4.21 -1.57
N LYS A 173 -1.04 -4.58 -0.34
CA LYS A 173 -0.74 -3.61 0.73
C LYS A 173 0.64 -2.97 0.60
N GLY A 174 1.66 -3.79 0.35
CA GLY A 174 3.03 -3.37 0.08
C GLY A 174 3.48 -3.97 -1.24
N LEU A 175 4.23 -3.19 -2.01
CA LEU A 175 4.77 -3.58 -3.30
C LEU A 175 6.26 -3.29 -3.36
N GLN A 176 6.99 -4.20 -4.00
CA GLN A 176 8.39 -4.01 -4.38
C GLN A 176 8.53 -4.20 -5.89
N ILE A 177 9.13 -3.20 -6.54
CA ILE A 177 9.37 -3.15 -7.97
C ILE A 177 10.82 -2.71 -8.17
N GLY A 178 11.68 -3.64 -8.57
CA GLY A 178 13.13 -3.43 -8.53
C GLY A 178 13.60 -3.03 -7.13
N THR A 179 14.15 -1.83 -6.99
CA THR A 179 14.57 -1.25 -5.71
C THR A 179 13.53 -0.39 -5.03
N THR A 180 12.47 -0.02 -5.76
CA THR A 180 11.41 0.88 -5.28
C THR A 180 10.44 0.11 -4.41
N LYS A 181 10.10 0.67 -3.24
CA LYS A 181 9.05 0.14 -2.37
C LYS A 181 7.89 1.12 -2.31
N LEU A 182 6.69 0.58 -2.50
CA LEU A 182 5.44 1.33 -2.50
C LEU A 182 4.49 0.69 -1.49
N TYR A 183 3.60 1.46 -0.91
CA TYR A 183 2.58 0.96 0.00
C TYR A 183 1.22 1.56 -0.35
N ARG A 184 0.17 0.75 -0.30
CA ARG A 184 -1.18 1.16 -0.64
C ARG A 184 -1.71 2.10 0.44
N ARG A 185 -2.12 3.29 0.04
CA ARG A 185 -2.78 4.27 0.91
C ARG A 185 -4.27 4.01 0.96
N MET A 186 -4.88 3.99 -0.21
CA MET A 186 -6.34 3.94 -0.37
C MET A 186 -6.72 3.52 -1.77
N ALA A 187 -7.99 3.22 -1.98
CA ALA A 187 -8.55 3.06 -3.31
C ALA A 187 -8.69 4.42 -4.01
N CYS A 188 -8.57 4.44 -5.33
CA CYS A 188 -8.73 5.66 -6.13
C CYS A 188 -10.22 5.93 -6.38
N THR A 189 -10.72 7.05 -5.87
CA THR A 189 -12.07 7.51 -6.13
C THR A 189 -12.20 8.04 -7.55
N ARG A 190 -13.35 7.81 -8.18
CA ARG A 190 -13.59 8.19 -9.57
C ARG A 190 -14.58 9.32 -9.70
N CYS A 191 -14.21 10.31 -10.52
CA CYS A 191 -14.96 11.51 -10.80
C CYS A 191 -15.26 11.65 -12.30
N ILE A 192 -15.84 12.79 -12.68
CA ILE A 192 -16.23 13.09 -14.07
C ILE A 192 -15.07 12.98 -15.06
N PHE A 193 -13.81 13.12 -14.65
CA PHE A 193 -12.69 13.01 -15.60
C PHE A 193 -12.53 11.64 -16.25
N THR A 194 -13.12 10.60 -15.67
CA THR A 194 -13.16 9.28 -16.31
C THR A 194 -13.95 9.30 -17.62
N THR A 195 -14.82 10.28 -17.81
CA THR A 195 -15.71 10.42 -18.95
C THR A 195 -15.18 11.34 -20.05
N VAL A 196 -13.99 11.93 -19.84
CA VAL A 196 -13.26 12.64 -20.89
C VAL A 196 -12.61 11.62 -21.82
N ASP A 197 -12.91 11.71 -23.12
CA ASP A 197 -12.20 10.94 -24.13
C ASP A 197 -10.73 11.41 -24.22
N PRO A 198 -9.73 10.53 -24.02
CA PRO A 198 -8.32 10.93 -24.00
C PRO A 198 -7.75 11.44 -25.33
N ASP A 199 -8.41 11.16 -26.45
CA ASP A 199 -7.95 11.53 -27.79
C ASP A 199 -8.63 12.80 -28.31
N THR A 200 -9.91 13.01 -27.98
CA THR A 200 -10.71 14.15 -28.45
C THR A 200 -10.90 15.25 -27.40
N GLY A 201 -10.74 14.93 -26.11
CA GLY A 201 -11.03 15.83 -24.99
C GLY A 201 -12.53 16.12 -24.78
N ILE A 202 -13.42 15.43 -25.51
CA ILE A 202 -14.87 15.60 -25.37
C ILE A 202 -15.35 14.85 -24.13
N ILE A 203 -16.24 15.50 -23.37
CA ILE A 203 -16.84 14.94 -22.15
C ILE A 203 -18.16 14.26 -22.50
N ASP A 204 -18.25 12.96 -22.29
CA ASP A 204 -19.54 12.29 -22.09
C ASP A 204 -19.98 12.54 -20.64
N LYS A 205 -21.19 13.00 -20.34
CA LYS A 205 -21.56 13.27 -18.93
C LYS A 205 -22.05 12.04 -18.17
N LYS A 206 -22.14 10.87 -18.81
CA LYS A 206 -22.73 9.66 -18.22
C LYS A 206 -21.71 8.55 -17.99
N GLU A 207 -21.13 8.00 -19.06
CA GLU A 207 -20.27 6.82 -18.97
C GLU A 207 -18.79 7.20 -19.01
N PRO A 208 -17.89 6.46 -18.33
CA PRO A 208 -18.12 5.22 -17.57
C PRO A 208 -18.58 5.41 -16.11
N LEU A 209 -18.80 6.67 -15.68
CA LEU A 209 -18.97 6.98 -14.25
C LEU A 209 -20.29 6.42 -13.67
N GLU A 210 -21.39 6.44 -14.42
CA GLU A 210 -22.67 5.86 -13.99
C GLU A 210 -22.58 4.35 -13.79
N THR A 211 -21.86 3.64 -14.66
CA THR A 211 -21.60 2.21 -14.47
C THR A 211 -20.70 1.95 -13.26
N LEU A 212 -19.65 2.75 -13.06
CA LEU A 212 -18.80 2.67 -11.86
C LEU A 212 -19.60 2.89 -10.57
N LYS A 213 -20.51 3.87 -10.53
CA LYS A 213 -21.37 4.12 -9.35
C LYS A 213 -22.26 2.94 -9.00
N ARG A 214 -22.73 2.17 -9.98
CA ARG A 214 -23.57 0.99 -9.76
C ARG A 214 -22.77 -0.23 -9.33
N TYR A 215 -21.59 -0.41 -9.92
CA TYR A 215 -20.82 -1.64 -9.83
C TYR A 215 -19.69 -1.60 -8.78
N ARG A 216 -19.04 -0.45 -8.59
CA ARG A 216 -17.80 -0.31 -7.81
C ARG A 216 -17.92 0.71 -6.67
N GLN A 217 -18.85 0.46 -5.77
CA GLN A 217 -18.91 1.16 -4.48
C GLN A 217 -17.85 0.61 -3.51
N CYS A 218 -17.41 1.43 -2.56
CA CYS A 218 -16.49 0.99 -1.53
C CYS A 218 -17.16 -0.01 -0.56
N ASP A 219 -16.35 -0.71 0.24
CA ASP A 219 -16.86 -1.52 1.33
C ASP A 219 -17.67 -0.64 2.31
N PRO A 220 -18.83 -1.11 2.82
CA PRO A 220 -19.58 -0.40 3.86
C PRO A 220 -18.75 0.08 5.05
N ALA A 221 -17.71 -0.66 5.45
CA ALA A 221 -16.80 -0.29 6.53
C ALA A 221 -15.97 0.97 6.19
N GLU A 222 -15.64 1.16 4.91
CA GLU A 222 -14.84 2.29 4.42
C GLU A 222 -15.72 3.46 3.92
N LYS A 223 -17.04 3.36 4.07
CA LYS A 223 -18.00 4.39 3.62
C LYS A 223 -17.77 5.75 4.27
N HIS A 224 -17.18 5.80 5.46
CA HIS A 224 -16.80 7.05 6.12
C HIS A 224 -15.64 7.78 5.41
N ILE A 225 -14.86 7.07 4.58
CA ILE A 225 -13.75 7.61 3.78
C ILE A 225 -14.25 8.01 2.39
N TYR A 226 -14.85 7.05 1.66
CA TYR A 226 -15.20 7.23 0.23
C TYR A 226 -16.63 7.69 -0.02
N LYS A 227 -17.49 7.67 1.01
CA LYS A 227 -18.91 8.02 0.93
C LYS A 227 -19.65 7.18 -0.12
N SER A 228 -20.19 7.80 -1.15
CA SER A 228 -20.90 7.14 -2.26
C SER A 228 -20.14 7.26 -3.58
N VAL A 229 -18.87 7.68 -3.51
CA VAL A 229 -18.01 7.85 -4.69
C VAL A 229 -17.45 6.48 -5.06
N PRO A 230 -17.58 6.04 -6.32
CA PRO A 230 -17.07 4.75 -6.72
C PRO A 230 -15.54 4.70 -6.67
N VAL A 231 -15.01 3.51 -6.39
CA VAL A 231 -13.57 3.24 -6.25
C VAL A 231 -13.07 2.28 -7.32
N PHE A 232 -12.00 2.63 -8.01
CA PHE A 232 -11.47 1.83 -9.11
C PHE A 232 -9.97 2.10 -9.20
N GLY A 233 -9.10 1.09 -9.21
CA GLY A 233 -7.66 1.31 -9.06
C GLY A 233 -7.23 1.74 -7.66
N SER A 234 -5.91 1.76 -7.42
CA SER A 234 -5.34 1.98 -6.09
C SER A 234 -4.26 3.06 -6.08
N HIS A 235 -4.28 3.85 -5.01
CA HIS A 235 -3.30 4.88 -4.70
C HIS A 235 -2.20 4.32 -3.81
N TYR A 236 -0.96 4.48 -4.25
CA TYR A 236 0.24 4.08 -3.52
C TYR A 236 1.04 5.31 -3.10
N GLY A 237 1.55 5.25 -1.87
CA GLY A 237 2.61 6.10 -1.35
C GLY A 237 3.97 5.48 -1.63
N ILE A 238 5.02 6.29 -1.51
CA ILE A 238 6.39 5.89 -1.74
C ILE A 238 7.04 5.63 -0.38
N GLU A 239 7.54 4.41 -0.18
CA GLU A 239 8.32 4.03 1.00
C GLU A 239 9.81 4.13 0.71
N LYS A 240 10.23 3.68 -0.48
CA LYS A 240 11.63 3.76 -0.93
C LYS A 240 11.70 4.22 -2.38
N PRO A 241 12.38 5.35 -2.66
CA PRO A 241 12.67 5.84 -4.01
C PRO A 241 13.44 4.84 -4.89
N GLY A 242 13.38 5.04 -6.21
CA GLY A 242 14.09 4.21 -7.17
C GLY A 242 13.66 4.47 -8.61
N VAL A 243 13.93 3.50 -9.50
CA VAL A 243 13.53 3.57 -10.90
C VAL A 243 12.66 2.37 -11.22
N ILE A 244 11.56 2.64 -11.91
CA ILE A 244 10.59 1.64 -12.36
C ILE A 244 10.61 1.61 -13.89
N ARG A 245 10.59 0.41 -14.49
CA ARG A 245 10.60 0.21 -15.94
C ARG A 245 9.45 -0.69 -16.39
N VAL A 246 9.03 -0.50 -17.64
CA VAL A 246 8.17 -1.47 -18.32
C VAL A 246 8.88 -2.81 -18.40
N GLY A 247 8.17 -3.88 -18.08
CA GLY A 247 8.70 -5.24 -17.96
C GLY A 247 9.22 -5.59 -16.56
N ASP A 248 9.30 -4.65 -15.62
CA ASP A 248 9.70 -4.99 -14.25
C ASP A 248 8.65 -5.90 -13.59
N PRO A 249 9.08 -6.98 -12.92
CA PRO A 249 8.19 -7.81 -12.11
C PRO A 249 7.70 -7.03 -10.90
N VAL A 250 6.41 -7.19 -10.58
CA VAL A 250 5.78 -6.59 -9.41
C VAL A 250 5.65 -7.66 -8.33
N TYR A 251 6.24 -7.41 -7.17
CA TYR A 251 6.15 -8.28 -6.00
C TYR A 251 5.30 -7.64 -4.93
N MET A 252 4.34 -8.40 -4.38
CA MET A 252 3.64 -8.02 -3.16
C MET A 252 4.47 -8.44 -1.96
N ILE A 253 4.60 -7.52 -1.01
CA ILE A 253 5.27 -7.72 0.27
C ILE A 253 4.23 -8.34 1.22
N VAL A 254 4.46 -9.58 1.65
CA VAL A 254 3.56 -10.26 2.58
C VAL A 254 3.91 -9.83 4.00
N GLU A 255 3.08 -9.00 4.60
CA GLU A 255 3.13 -8.72 6.03
C GLU A 255 2.74 -9.97 6.81
N GLN A 256 3.72 -10.63 7.42
CA GLN A 256 3.46 -11.75 8.32
C GLN A 256 3.12 -11.17 9.70
N LYS A 257 1.83 -11.19 10.05
CA LYS A 257 1.37 -10.89 11.42
C LYS A 257 2.03 -11.89 12.38
N GLU A 258 2.58 -11.36 13.47
CA GLU A 258 2.94 -12.15 14.67
C GLU A 258 1.71 -12.87 15.25
#